data_AF-A0A952X3C6-F1
#
_entry.id   AF-A0A952X3C6-F1
#
_cell.length_a   1.000
_cell.length_b   1.000
_cell.length_c   1.000
_cell.angle_alpha   90.00
_cell.angle_beta   90.00
_cell.angle_gamma   90.00
#
_symmetry.space_group_name_H-M   'P 1'
#
loop_
_entity.id
_entity.type
_entity.pdbx_description
1 polymer ?
#
loop_
_entity_poly.entity_id
_entity_poly.type
_entity_poly.pdbx_seq_one_letter_code
_entity_poly.pdbx_strand_id
1 'polypeptide(L)'
;MVALIAGAGWLVVRDVLQSRRRSDASAVVQELGGKMGSLGAWPFGDEIHVEFHRRNLSQQDLAKLSILKPLTGRNWVAVMFSDTNLTREDILELRESLPGCVIFRVVDGTRIPE
;
A
#
# COMPACT_ATOMS: atom_id res chain seq x y z
N MET A 1 13.53 -21.03 32.03
CA MET A 1 12.57 -21.42 30.96
C MET A 1 11.40 -20.43 30.90
N VAL A 2 11.68 -19.11 30.73
CA VAL A 2 10.65 -18.03 30.79
C VAL A 2 10.78 -17.04 29.62
N ALA A 3 11.94 -17.00 28.92
CA ALA A 3 12.16 -16.09 27.79
C ALA A 3 11.45 -16.51 26.48
N LEU A 4 11.04 -17.79 26.35
CA LEU A 4 10.44 -18.32 25.11
C LEU A 4 8.96 -17.95 24.92
N ILE A 5 8.22 -17.71 26.02
CA ILE A 5 6.78 -17.41 25.96
C ILE A 5 6.55 -15.94 25.55
N ALA A 6 7.43 -15.03 25.97
CA ALA A 6 7.36 -13.61 25.59
C ALA A 6 7.63 -13.40 24.09
N GLY A 7 8.58 -14.16 23.49
CA GLY A 7 8.90 -14.06 22.06
C GLY A 7 7.75 -14.54 21.16
N ALA A 8 7.11 -15.67 21.51
CA ALA A 8 5.99 -16.20 20.76
C ALA A 8 4.74 -15.30 20.85
N GLY A 9 4.44 -14.76 22.04
CA GLY A 9 3.33 -13.82 22.22
C GLY A 9 3.51 -12.52 21.43
N TRP A 10 4.73 -11.97 21.40
CA TRP A 10 5.04 -10.78 20.61
C TRP A 10 4.86 -10.99 19.11
N LEU A 11 5.29 -12.14 18.58
CA LEU A 11 5.13 -12.48 17.18
C LEU A 11 3.65 -12.56 16.79
N VAL A 12 2.83 -13.27 17.57
CA VAL A 12 1.39 -13.38 17.32
C VAL A 12 0.68 -12.03 17.36
N VAL A 13 0.98 -11.19 18.37
CA VAL A 13 0.41 -9.84 18.45
C VAL A 13 0.78 -9.01 17.23
N ARG A 14 2.04 -9.10 16.78
CA ARG A 14 2.51 -8.37 15.60
C ARG A 14 1.83 -8.85 14.31
N ASP A 15 1.64 -10.15 14.15
CA ASP A 15 0.96 -10.73 12.99
C ASP A 15 -0.52 -10.33 12.95
N VAL A 16 -1.20 -10.31 14.11
CA VAL A 16 -2.58 -9.81 14.23
C VAL A 16 -2.67 -8.33 13.87
N LEU A 17 -1.74 -7.50 14.36
CA LEU A 17 -1.71 -6.07 14.03
C LEU A 17 -1.45 -5.84 12.53
N GLN A 18 -0.56 -6.62 11.92
CA GLN A 18 -0.28 -6.53 10.49
C GLN A 18 -1.50 -6.96 9.66
N SER A 19 -2.18 -8.03 10.06
CA SER A 19 -3.42 -8.50 9.42
C SER A 19 -4.52 -7.45 9.50
N ARG A 20 -4.72 -6.81 10.67
CA ARG A 20 -5.68 -5.72 10.85
C ARG A 20 -5.36 -4.52 9.95
N ARG A 21 -4.12 -4.04 9.96
CA ARG A 21 -3.68 -2.92 9.11
C ARG A 21 -3.91 -3.21 7.63
N ARG A 22 -3.65 -4.45 7.21
CA ARG A 22 -3.88 -4.90 5.83
C ARG A 22 -5.37 -4.94 5.49
N SER A 23 -6.22 -5.39 6.43
CA SER A 23 -7.68 -5.35 6.28
C SER A 23 -8.19 -3.91 6.16
N ASP A 24 -7.74 -3.01 7.03
CA ASP A 24 -8.15 -1.60 7.02
C ASP A 24 -7.71 -0.90 5.74
N ALA A 25 -6.45 -1.12 5.32
CA ALA A 25 -5.93 -0.61 4.05
C ALA A 25 -6.72 -1.15 2.86
N SER A 26 -7.04 -2.45 2.84
CA SER A 26 -7.85 -3.05 1.79
C SER A 26 -9.24 -2.42 1.71
N ALA A 27 -9.87 -2.15 2.87
CA ALA A 27 -11.19 -1.51 2.92
C ALA A 27 -11.15 -0.08 2.35
N VAL A 28 -10.16 0.72 2.75
CA VAL A 28 -9.99 2.08 2.21
C VAL A 28 -9.70 2.06 0.71
N VAL A 29 -8.80 1.17 0.25
CA VAL A 29 -8.52 1.02 -1.19
C VAL A 29 -9.79 0.66 -1.96
N GLN A 30 -10.61 -0.24 -1.46
CA GLN A 30 -11.88 -0.62 -2.07
C GLN A 30 -12.92 0.52 -2.07
N GLU A 31 -13.04 1.28 -0.98
CA GLU A 31 -13.89 2.49 -0.90
C GLU A 31 -13.50 3.51 -2.00
N LEU A 32 -12.19 3.67 -2.19
CA LEU A 32 -11.61 4.49 -3.24
C LEU A 32 -11.66 3.81 -4.63
N GLY A 33 -12.32 2.66 -4.77
CA GLY A 33 -12.51 1.96 -6.03
C GLY A 33 -11.24 1.31 -6.60
N GLY A 34 -10.18 1.23 -5.79
CA GLY A 34 -8.99 0.48 -6.10
C GLY A 34 -9.12 -1.00 -5.77
N LYS A 35 -8.09 -1.75 -6.14
CA LYS A 35 -7.93 -3.17 -5.82
C LYS A 35 -6.63 -3.35 -5.07
N MET A 36 -6.64 -4.21 -4.06
CA MET A 36 -5.42 -4.59 -3.35
C MET A 36 -5.20 -6.09 -3.50
N GLY A 37 -3.99 -6.45 -3.95
CA GLY A 37 -3.52 -7.82 -4.08
C GLY A 37 -2.19 -8.00 -3.35
N SER A 38 -1.76 -9.24 -3.22
CA SER A 38 -0.45 -9.54 -2.66
C SER A 38 0.11 -10.84 -3.22
N LEU A 39 1.41 -10.84 -3.43
CA LEU A 39 2.20 -12.00 -3.77
C LEU A 39 3.02 -12.38 -2.54
N GLY A 40 2.51 -13.37 -1.80
CA GLY A 40 3.18 -13.91 -0.62
C GLY A 40 4.27 -14.89 -1.02
N ALA A 41 5.44 -14.39 -1.40
CA ALA A 41 6.61 -15.22 -1.71
C ALA A 41 7.96 -14.47 -1.69
N TRP A 42 8.03 -13.21 -1.22
CA TRP A 42 9.30 -12.50 -1.23
C TRP A 42 10.11 -12.85 0.03
N PRO A 43 11.40 -13.20 -0.09
CA PRO A 43 12.23 -13.61 1.06
C PRO A 43 12.38 -12.52 2.15
N PHE A 44 11.92 -11.29 1.88
CA PHE A 44 11.99 -10.16 2.80
C PHE A 44 10.62 -9.60 3.22
N GLY A 45 9.50 -10.18 2.78
CA GLY A 45 8.14 -9.78 3.14
C GLY A 45 7.10 -10.08 2.06
N ASP A 46 5.92 -9.46 2.14
CA ASP A 46 4.94 -9.56 1.05
C ASP A 46 5.22 -8.49 -0.01
N GLU A 47 5.00 -8.82 -1.27
CA GLU A 47 4.78 -7.81 -2.31
C GLU A 47 3.27 -7.49 -2.31
N ILE A 48 2.92 -6.23 -2.09
CA ILE A 48 1.55 -5.72 -2.01
C ILE A 48 1.33 -4.80 -3.20
N HIS A 49 0.35 -5.12 -4.03
CA HIS A 49 -0.05 -4.31 -5.17
C HIS A 49 -1.35 -3.60 -4.85
N VAL A 50 -1.37 -2.30 -5.07
CA VAL A 50 -2.57 -1.46 -5.02
C VAL A 50 -2.78 -0.89 -6.40
N GLU A 51 -3.94 -1.10 -7.00
CA GLU A 51 -4.25 -0.63 -8.35
C GLU A 51 -5.51 0.23 -8.36
N PHE A 52 -5.42 1.42 -8.93
CA PHE A 52 -6.55 2.30 -9.21
C PHE A 52 -6.74 2.38 -10.73
N HIS A 53 -7.95 2.09 -11.19
CA HIS A 53 -8.31 2.09 -12.62
C HIS A 53 -9.37 3.15 -12.89
N ARG A 54 -9.10 4.10 -13.80
CA ARG A 54 -10.08 5.03 -14.40
C ARG A 54 -10.86 5.92 -13.44
N ARG A 55 -10.46 6.03 -12.17
CA ARG A 55 -11.09 6.91 -11.18
C ARG A 55 -10.29 8.21 -11.06
N ASN A 56 -10.98 9.33 -11.16
CA ASN A 56 -10.44 10.61 -10.71
C ASN A 56 -10.44 10.60 -9.18
N LEU A 57 -9.26 10.48 -8.59
CA LEU A 57 -9.08 10.60 -7.15
C LEU A 57 -8.98 12.08 -6.81
N SER A 58 -9.82 12.53 -5.88
CA SER A 58 -9.68 13.87 -5.33
C SER A 58 -8.46 13.94 -4.41
N GLN A 59 -8.02 15.15 -4.10
CA GLN A 59 -6.94 15.35 -3.14
C GLN A 59 -7.24 14.73 -1.75
N GLN A 60 -8.51 14.76 -1.33
CA GLN A 60 -8.94 14.10 -0.10
C GLN A 60 -8.82 12.58 -0.18
N ASP A 61 -9.04 11.99 -1.36
CA ASP A 61 -8.86 10.56 -1.59
C ASP A 61 -7.38 10.16 -1.57
N LEU A 62 -6.50 10.98 -2.14
CA LEU A 62 -5.05 10.76 -2.09
C LEU A 62 -4.53 10.80 -0.65
N ALA A 63 -5.00 11.73 0.18
CA ALA A 63 -4.64 11.81 1.59
C ALA A 63 -5.03 10.54 2.39
N LYS A 64 -6.16 9.90 2.04
CA LYS A 64 -6.59 8.63 2.67
C LYS A 64 -5.63 7.47 2.38
N LEU A 65 -4.83 7.54 1.31
CA LEU A 65 -3.85 6.49 0.98
C LEU A 65 -2.71 6.40 1.99
N SER A 66 -2.53 7.41 2.86
CA SER A 66 -1.55 7.39 3.96
C SER A 66 -1.70 6.16 4.87
N ILE A 67 -2.87 5.50 4.87
CA ILE A 67 -3.11 4.21 5.54
C ILE A 67 -2.20 3.07 5.03
N LEU A 68 -1.60 3.21 3.85
CA LEU A 68 -0.65 2.25 3.28
C LEU A 68 0.75 2.37 3.89
N LYS A 69 1.12 3.53 4.44
CA LYS A 69 2.46 3.80 4.99
C LYS A 69 2.90 2.77 6.05
N PRO A 70 2.07 2.32 7.01
CA PRO A 70 2.47 1.31 7.98
C PRO A 70 2.78 -0.07 7.39
N LEU A 71 2.43 -0.33 6.12
CA LEU A 71 2.67 -1.59 5.43
C LEU A 71 4.10 -1.71 4.86
N THR A 72 4.79 -0.58 4.60
CA THR A 72 6.09 -0.54 3.90
C THR A 72 7.28 -1.04 4.74
N GLY A 73 7.09 -1.33 6.03
CA GLY A 73 8.19 -1.69 6.93
C GLY A 73 8.89 -3.02 6.58
N ARG A 74 8.13 -4.02 6.14
CA ARG A 74 8.66 -5.30 5.64
C ARG A 74 8.16 -5.64 4.24
N ASN A 75 7.07 -5.02 3.82
CA ASN A 75 6.45 -5.34 2.55
C ASN A 75 6.91 -4.34 1.50
N TRP A 76 7.06 -4.83 0.28
CA TRP A 76 7.20 -3.95 -0.87
C TRP A 76 5.80 -3.54 -1.30
N VAL A 77 5.48 -2.24 -1.23
CA VAL A 77 4.14 -1.74 -1.57
C VAL A 77 4.22 -0.95 -2.86
N ALA A 78 3.65 -1.50 -3.93
CA ALA A 78 3.53 -0.86 -5.22
C ALA A 78 2.12 -0.30 -5.40
N VAL A 79 2.01 1.00 -5.67
CA VAL A 79 0.74 1.69 -5.94
C VAL A 79 0.72 2.10 -7.40
N MET A 80 -0.27 1.60 -8.14
CA MET A 80 -0.39 1.78 -9.58
C MET A 80 -1.65 2.56 -9.91
N PHE A 81 -1.48 3.63 -10.69
CA PHE A 81 -2.59 4.46 -11.17
C PHE A 81 -2.70 4.34 -12.68
N SER A 82 -3.75 3.67 -13.16
CA SER A 82 -3.97 3.39 -14.58
C SER A 82 -5.13 4.22 -15.12
N ASP A 83 -4.89 4.91 -16.24
CA ASP A 83 -5.89 5.78 -16.89
C ASP A 83 -6.49 6.83 -15.92
N THR A 84 -5.66 7.38 -15.02
CA THR A 84 -6.08 8.40 -14.04
C THR A 84 -5.56 9.78 -14.43
N ASN A 85 -6.29 10.84 -14.06
CA ASN A 85 -5.89 12.23 -14.32
C ASN A 85 -4.92 12.79 -13.26
N LEU A 86 -4.03 11.96 -12.71
CA LEU A 86 -3.04 12.43 -11.73
C LEU A 86 -2.09 13.44 -12.38
N THR A 87 -2.07 14.64 -11.81
CA THR A 87 -1.14 15.71 -12.15
C THR A 87 0.24 15.44 -11.55
N ARG A 88 1.22 16.24 -11.93
CA ARG A 88 2.57 16.12 -11.37
C ARG A 88 2.58 16.48 -9.89
N GLU A 89 1.78 17.46 -9.51
CA GLU A 89 1.59 17.92 -8.15
C GLU A 89 0.99 16.80 -7.28
N ASP A 90 -0.02 16.10 -7.77
CA ASP A 90 -0.62 14.95 -7.07
C ASP A 90 0.41 13.84 -6.82
N ILE A 91 1.25 13.55 -7.82
CA ILE A 91 2.32 12.55 -7.71
C ILE A 91 3.36 12.97 -6.66
N LEU A 92 3.77 14.24 -6.63
CA LEU A 92 4.71 14.74 -5.62
C LEU A 92 4.13 14.59 -4.20
N GLU A 93 2.87 14.98 -4.01
CA GLU A 93 2.17 14.85 -2.73
C GLU A 93 2.01 13.38 -2.30
N LEU A 94 1.71 12.48 -3.25
CA LEU A 94 1.67 11.04 -2.98
C LEU A 94 3.04 10.50 -2.54
N ARG A 95 4.15 10.97 -3.13
CA ARG A 95 5.50 10.56 -2.72
C ARG A 95 5.83 11.01 -1.30
N GLU A 96 5.43 12.22 -0.94
CA GLU A 96 5.64 12.77 0.41
C GLU A 96 4.78 12.05 1.46
N SER A 97 3.53 11.76 1.12
CA SER A 97 2.57 11.11 2.02
C SER A 97 2.77 9.59 2.16
N LEU A 98 3.36 8.94 1.16
CA LEU A 98 3.59 7.50 1.10
C LEU A 98 5.09 7.13 1.07
N PRO A 99 5.88 7.52 2.08
CA PRO A 99 7.30 7.21 2.10
C PRO A 99 7.51 5.68 2.14
N GLY A 100 8.31 5.17 1.20
CA GLY A 100 8.62 3.75 1.06
C GLY A 100 7.65 2.95 0.18
N CYS A 101 6.55 3.56 -0.28
CA CYS A 101 5.75 2.99 -1.37
C CYS A 101 6.41 3.32 -2.71
N VAL A 102 6.32 2.39 -3.67
CA VAL A 102 6.71 2.65 -5.05
C VAL A 102 5.46 3.05 -5.82
N ILE A 103 5.50 4.22 -6.47
CA ILE A 103 4.37 4.75 -7.22
C ILE A 103 4.63 4.53 -8.70
N PHE A 104 3.64 3.98 -9.40
CA PHE A 104 3.64 3.82 -10.83
C PHE A 104 2.43 4.52 -11.42
N ARG A 105 2.64 5.22 -12.53
CA ARG A 105 1.57 5.66 -13.42
C ARG A 105 1.56 4.76 -14.65
N VAL A 106 0.39 4.31 -15.06
CA VAL A 106 0.22 3.54 -16.29
C VAL A 106 -0.41 4.44 -17.35
N VAL A 107 0.34 4.71 -18.41
CA VAL A 107 -0.08 5.50 -19.56
C VAL A 107 0.01 4.60 -20.79
N ASP A 108 -1.10 4.43 -21.52
CA ASP A 108 -1.20 3.55 -22.69
C ASP A 108 -0.66 2.13 -22.45
N GLY A 109 -0.96 1.57 -21.28
CA GLY A 109 -0.49 0.24 -20.87
C GLY A 109 0.99 0.16 -20.45
N THR A 110 1.74 1.26 -20.52
CA THR A 110 3.14 1.32 -20.11
C THR A 110 3.27 1.81 -18.68
N ARG A 111 4.01 1.06 -17.84
CA ARG A 111 4.28 1.40 -16.44
C ARG A 111 5.44 2.39 -16.36
N ILE A 112 5.18 3.57 -15.83
CA ILE A 112 6.15 4.65 -15.61
C ILE A 112 6.37 4.76 -14.09
N PRO A 113 7.59 4.48 -13.58
CA PRO A 113 7.90 4.75 -12.18
C PRO A 113 8.00 6.26 -11.96
N GLU A 114 7.36 6.76 -10.89
CA GLU A 114 7.27 8.19 -10.59
C GLU A 114 8.14 8.62 -9.38
#